data_AF-A0AAD7D1C7-F1
#
_entry.id   AF-A0AAD7D1C7-F1
#
_cell.length_a   1.000
_cell.length_b   1.000
_cell.length_c   1.000
_cell.angle_alpha   90.00
_cell.angle_beta   90.00
_cell.angle_gamma   90.00
#
_symmetry.space_group_name_H-M   'P 1'
#
loop_
_entity.id
_entity.type
_entity.pdbx_description
1 polymer ?
#
loop_
_entity_poly.entity_id
_entity_poly.type
_entity_poly.pdbx_seq_one_letter_code
_entity_poly.pdbx_strand_id
1 'polypeptide(L)'
;MHRQSSSARSGSSKFQLPRTLERPSFAEVPRAALLAAAPELAGASVDYIRKHLLATAPQMLAGTSALSPSHLPSALPKCGLPPYITVPVFPRQDCVYPTHVLALSNASPSGSADTHLLFPIHALVLAAHCSKLPHLPPPAPRASVSVHLPVLPLALPSAPAFSILHAFMYTHRLDAVLTALFPIPPRFLHALTHKTVRAALQSGADLHHLSAHLCAASAADMQS
;
A
#
# COMPACT_ATOMS: atom_id res chain seq x y z
N MET A 1 -42.83 -40.82 11.11
CA MET A 1 -41.54 -40.12 11.24
C MET A 1 -40.66 -40.44 10.03
N HIS A 2 -40.56 -39.57 9.04
CA HIS A 2 -39.61 -39.69 7.93
C HIS A 2 -38.86 -38.36 7.80
N ARG A 3 -37.57 -38.36 8.18
CA ARG A 3 -36.65 -37.23 7.96
C ARG A 3 -36.11 -37.37 6.54
N GLN A 4 -36.45 -36.41 5.67
CA GLN A 4 -35.74 -36.24 4.40
C GLN A 4 -34.46 -35.46 4.65
N SER A 5 -33.34 -36.08 4.28
CA SER A 5 -31.99 -35.52 4.29
C SER A 5 -31.84 -34.59 3.08
N SER A 6 -31.84 -33.27 3.30
CA SER A 6 -31.51 -32.29 2.25
C SER A 6 -29.99 -32.24 2.05
N SER A 7 -29.53 -32.87 0.97
CA SER A 7 -28.15 -32.77 0.49
C SER A 7 -27.91 -31.35 -0.06
N ALA A 8 -27.03 -30.58 0.59
CA ALA A 8 -26.57 -29.29 0.08
C ALA A 8 -25.68 -29.53 -1.16
N ARG A 9 -26.20 -29.22 -2.35
CA ARG A 9 -25.41 -29.16 -3.57
C ARG A 9 -24.38 -28.03 -3.43
N SER A 10 -23.11 -28.39 -3.28
CA SER A 10 -21.98 -27.48 -3.48
C SER A 10 -21.97 -27.06 -4.96
N GLY A 11 -22.57 -25.91 -5.25
CA GLY A 11 -22.50 -25.30 -6.57
C GLY A 11 -21.11 -24.71 -6.77
N SER A 12 -20.34 -25.28 -7.70
CA SER A 12 -19.11 -24.64 -8.19
C SER A 12 -19.49 -23.34 -8.90
N SER A 13 -19.41 -22.21 -8.19
CA SER A 13 -19.53 -20.90 -8.81
C SER A 13 -18.37 -20.76 -9.79
N LYS A 14 -18.65 -20.93 -11.08
CA LYS A 14 -17.70 -20.63 -12.15
C LYS A 14 -17.49 -19.12 -12.13
N PHE A 15 -16.47 -18.67 -11.40
CA PHE A 15 -16.00 -17.29 -11.43
C PHE A 15 -15.51 -17.01 -12.86
N GLN A 16 -16.33 -16.33 -13.64
CA GLN A 16 -15.97 -15.91 -14.98
C GLN A 16 -15.11 -14.65 -14.86
N LEU A 17 -13.81 -14.85 -14.69
CA LEU A 17 -12.86 -13.74 -14.68
C LEU A 17 -12.79 -13.11 -16.08
N PRO A 18 -12.81 -11.77 -16.18
CA PRO A 18 -12.57 -11.09 -17.44
C PRO A 18 -11.21 -11.53 -18.01
N ARG A 19 -11.18 -11.95 -19.28
CA ARG A 19 -9.92 -12.26 -19.98
C ARG A 19 -9.03 -11.02 -20.12
N THR A 20 -9.63 -9.84 -20.07
CA THR A 20 -8.97 -8.54 -20.12
C THR A 20 -9.50 -7.68 -18.99
N LEU A 21 -8.62 -7.21 -18.11
CA LEU A 21 -8.95 -6.13 -17.19
C LEU A 21 -8.77 -4.81 -17.93
N GLU A 22 -9.75 -3.93 -17.84
CA GLU A 22 -9.61 -2.58 -18.36
C GLU A 22 -8.49 -1.87 -17.61
N ARG A 23 -7.51 -1.35 -18.36
CA ARG A 23 -6.45 -0.54 -17.77
C ARG A 23 -7.02 0.87 -17.54
N PRO A 24 -7.03 1.38 -16.30
CA PRO A 24 -7.43 2.76 -16.06
C PRO A 24 -6.60 3.72 -16.91
N SER A 25 -7.25 4.73 -17.49
CA SER A 25 -6.55 5.79 -18.22
C SER A 25 -5.50 6.42 -17.31
N PHE A 26 -4.30 6.62 -17.83
CA PHE A 26 -3.26 7.33 -17.09
C PHE A 26 -3.74 8.74 -16.76
N ALA A 27 -3.65 9.12 -15.50
CA ALA A 27 -3.97 10.46 -15.02
C ALA A 27 -2.74 11.06 -14.36
N GLU A 28 -2.27 12.17 -14.91
CA GLU A 28 -1.15 12.91 -14.33
C GLU A 28 -1.52 13.46 -12.95
N VAL A 29 -0.52 13.59 -12.08
CA VAL A 29 -0.70 14.16 -10.75
C VAL A 29 -0.99 15.66 -10.89
N PRO A 30 -2.09 16.16 -10.32
CA PRO A 30 -2.41 17.58 -10.41
C PRO A 30 -1.38 18.39 -9.64
N ARG A 31 -0.83 19.43 -10.29
CA ARG A 31 0.19 20.29 -9.67
C ARG A 31 -0.31 20.96 -8.39
N ALA A 32 -1.60 21.29 -8.32
CA ALA A 32 -2.22 21.86 -7.13
C ALA A 32 -2.06 20.96 -5.89
N ALA A 33 -2.10 19.63 -6.04
CA ALA A 33 -1.92 18.70 -4.92
C ALA A 33 -0.48 18.70 -4.38
N LEU A 34 0.51 18.83 -5.28
CA LEU A 34 1.91 18.97 -4.88
C LEU A 34 2.14 20.28 -4.13
N LEU A 35 1.58 21.39 -4.62
CA LEU A 35 1.72 22.70 -3.98
C LEU A 35 0.98 22.79 -2.65
N ALA A 36 -0.14 22.08 -2.50
CA ALA A 36 -0.84 21.98 -1.22
C ALA A 36 0.01 21.26 -0.16
N ALA A 37 0.80 20.26 -0.57
CA ALA A 37 1.67 19.50 0.33
C ALA A 37 3.02 20.18 0.60
N ALA A 38 3.57 20.89 -0.39
CA ALA A 38 4.89 21.52 -0.35
C ALA A 38 4.93 22.79 -1.24
N PRO A 39 4.41 23.94 -0.74
CA PRO A 39 4.35 25.18 -1.51
C PRO A 39 5.71 25.68 -2.01
N GLU A 40 6.78 25.39 -1.28
CA GLU A 40 8.17 25.75 -1.61
C GLU A 40 8.66 25.11 -2.91
N LEU A 41 8.00 24.04 -3.39
CA LEU A 41 8.33 23.35 -4.63
C LEU A 41 7.60 23.94 -5.85
N ALA A 42 7.04 25.15 -5.74
CA ALA A 42 6.32 25.84 -6.82
C ALA A 42 7.12 26.07 -8.11
N GLY A 43 8.46 26.05 -8.05
CA GLY A 43 9.33 26.14 -9.23
C GLY A 43 9.78 24.78 -9.79
N ALA A 44 9.58 23.68 -9.05
CA ALA A 44 10.10 22.38 -9.41
C ALA A 44 9.18 21.63 -10.40
N SER A 45 9.79 20.78 -11.23
CA SER A 45 9.06 19.83 -12.07
C SER A 45 8.64 18.60 -11.27
N VAL A 46 7.56 17.93 -11.68
CA VAL A 46 7.06 16.72 -10.99
C VAL A 46 8.11 15.61 -10.97
N ASP A 47 8.88 15.47 -12.04
CA ASP A 47 9.95 14.47 -12.13
C ASP A 47 11.12 14.78 -11.18
N TYR A 48 11.46 16.07 -11.02
CA TYR A 48 12.46 16.49 -10.04
C TYR A 48 12.00 16.13 -8.62
N ILE A 49 10.74 16.42 -8.30
CA ILE A 49 10.15 16.10 -6.99
C ILE A 49 10.20 14.59 -6.74
N ARG A 50 9.77 13.76 -7.70
CA ARG A 50 9.79 12.29 -7.55
C ARG A 50 11.21 11.74 -7.36
N LYS A 51 12.19 12.24 -8.13
CA LYS A 51 13.61 11.86 -7.96
C LYS A 51 14.14 12.24 -6.59
N HIS A 52 13.78 13.42 -6.09
CA HIS A 52 14.17 13.86 -4.76
C HIS A 52 13.51 13.02 -3.66
N LEU A 53 12.22 12.68 -3.79
CA LEU A 53 11.51 11.80 -2.86
C LEU A 53 12.16 10.41 -2.78
N LEU A 54 12.59 9.86 -3.91
CA LEU A 54 13.35 8.61 -3.95
C LEU A 54 14.68 8.70 -3.22
N ALA A 55 15.44 9.78 -3.43
CA ALA A 55 16.72 9.99 -2.76
C ALA A 55 16.57 10.16 -1.24
N THR A 56 15.45 10.73 -0.79
CA THR A 56 15.14 11.01 0.64
C THR A 56 14.32 9.90 1.30
N ALA A 57 13.86 8.91 0.55
CA ALA A 57 13.05 7.80 1.05
C ALA A 57 13.66 7.07 2.25
N PRO A 58 14.98 6.81 2.33
CA PRO A 58 15.58 6.19 3.52
C PRO A 58 15.36 7.01 4.80
N GLN A 59 15.46 8.34 4.71
CA GLN A 59 15.26 9.24 5.85
C GLN A 59 13.79 9.31 6.27
N MET A 60 12.87 9.31 5.30
CA MET A 60 11.42 9.26 5.55
C MET A 60 10.98 7.95 6.18
N LEU A 61 11.52 6.82 5.72
CA LEU A 61 11.27 5.51 6.30
C LEU A 61 11.88 5.41 7.71
N ALA A 62 13.10 5.94 7.92
CA ALA A 62 13.71 6.02 9.24
C ALA A 62 12.85 6.84 10.22
N GLY A 63 12.32 7.99 9.80
CA GLY A 63 11.42 8.79 10.62
C GLY A 63 10.08 8.10 10.91
N THR A 64 9.60 7.28 9.98
CA THR A 64 8.42 6.44 10.19
C THR A 64 8.67 5.34 11.22
N SER A 65 9.80 4.62 11.11
CA SER A 65 10.19 3.56 12.05
C SER A 65 10.59 4.09 13.42
N ALA A 66 10.93 5.38 13.54
CA ALA A 66 11.24 6.03 14.81
C ALA A 66 9.99 6.32 15.67
N LEU A 67 8.78 6.19 15.12
CA LEU A 67 7.55 6.37 15.89
C LEU A 67 7.29 5.14 16.77
N SER A 68 7.14 5.37 18.08
CA SER A 68 6.89 4.28 19.03
C SER A 68 5.53 3.62 18.79
N PRO A 69 5.45 2.28 18.68
CA PRO A 69 4.18 1.55 18.61
C PRO A 69 3.26 1.77 19.82
N SER A 70 3.81 2.19 20.97
CA SER A 70 3.02 2.53 22.16
C SER A 70 2.16 3.78 21.99
N HIS A 71 2.57 4.69 21.09
CA HIS A 71 1.86 5.94 20.82
C HIS A 71 1.17 5.94 19.45
N LEU A 72 1.63 5.10 18.52
CA LEU A 72 1.02 4.88 17.22
C LEU A 72 0.87 3.37 16.97
N PRO A 73 -0.19 2.73 17.48
CA PRO A 73 -0.43 1.31 17.23
C PRO A 73 -0.71 1.07 15.73
N SER A 74 -0.48 -0.15 15.25
CA SER A 74 -0.74 -0.51 13.85
C SER A 74 -2.23 -0.57 13.49
N ALA A 75 -3.11 -0.66 14.48
CA ALA A 75 -4.54 -0.63 14.30
C ALA A 75 -5.27 0.02 15.48
N LEU A 76 -6.42 0.63 15.21
CA LEU A 76 -7.35 1.15 16.21
C LEU A 76 -8.77 0.66 15.94
N PRO A 77 -9.64 0.53 16.95
CA PRO A 77 -11.07 0.32 16.74
C PRO A 77 -11.69 1.44 15.87
N LYS A 78 -12.74 1.13 15.10
CA LYS A 78 -13.46 2.15 14.32
C LYS A 78 -14.18 3.18 15.20
N CYS A 79 -14.67 2.74 16.36
CA CYS A 79 -15.27 3.64 17.33
C CYS A 79 -14.17 4.48 18.00
N GLY A 80 -14.34 5.81 17.96
CA GLY A 80 -13.44 6.73 18.67
C GLY A 80 -12.10 6.98 17.99
N LEU A 81 -12.05 6.96 16.66
CA LEU A 81 -10.84 7.37 15.93
C LEU A 81 -10.49 8.83 16.30
N PRO A 82 -9.33 9.09 16.92
CA PRO A 82 -8.98 10.44 17.33
C PRO A 82 -8.66 11.29 16.10
N PRO A 83 -8.97 12.60 16.10
CA PRO A 83 -8.65 13.48 14.98
C PRO A 83 -7.13 13.70 14.81
N TYR A 84 -6.36 13.49 15.88
CA TYR A 84 -4.90 13.64 15.89
C TYR A 84 -4.26 12.60 16.79
N ILE A 85 -3.03 12.20 16.45
CA ILE A 85 -2.16 11.37 17.28
C ILE A 85 -0.87 12.15 17.55
N THR A 86 -0.53 12.32 18.83
CA THR A 86 0.74 12.94 19.24
C THR A 86 1.73 11.85 19.60
N VAL A 87 2.85 11.80 18.89
CA VAL A 87 3.93 10.84 19.15
C VAL A 87 5.15 11.59 19.66
N PRO A 88 5.66 11.29 20.87
CA PRO A 88 6.95 11.80 21.32
C PRO A 88 8.06 11.32 20.37
N VAL A 89 8.95 12.22 19.99
CA VAL A 89 10.09 11.91 19.13
C VAL A 89 11.36 12.54 19.65
N PHE A 90 12.49 11.89 19.39
CA PHE A 90 13.80 12.46 19.66
C PHE A 90 14.31 13.13 18.38
N PRO A 91 14.67 14.41 18.39
CA PRO A 91 15.15 15.08 17.19
C PRO A 91 16.40 14.38 16.65
N ARG A 92 16.30 13.90 15.41
CA ARG A 92 17.35 13.19 14.68
C ARG A 92 17.58 13.88 13.33
N GLN A 93 18.83 14.17 13.01
CA GLN A 93 19.20 14.89 11.78
C GLN A 93 19.03 14.02 10.52
N ASP A 94 19.01 12.69 10.69
CA ASP A 94 18.90 11.68 9.63
C ASP A 94 17.47 11.19 9.39
N CYS A 95 16.47 11.75 10.09
CA CYS A 95 15.08 11.32 10.01
C CYS A 95 14.18 12.43 9.47
N VAL A 96 13.29 12.07 8.55
CA VAL A 96 12.16 12.91 8.15
C VAL A 96 10.89 12.27 8.71
N TYR A 97 10.26 12.95 9.67
CA TYR A 97 9.04 12.43 10.30
C TYR A 97 7.83 12.55 9.38
N PRO A 98 6.87 11.61 9.49
CA PRO A 98 5.61 11.69 8.76
C PRO A 98 4.82 12.95 9.15
N THR A 99 3.88 13.29 8.29
CA THR A 99 3.04 14.48 8.40
C THR A 99 1.61 14.15 8.83
N HIS A 100 1.16 12.93 8.52
CA HIS A 100 -0.21 12.47 8.76
C HIS A 100 -0.19 10.99 9.12
N VAL A 101 -1.32 10.49 9.61
CA VAL A 101 -1.63 9.07 9.72
C VAL A 101 -2.87 8.78 8.89
N LEU A 102 -2.81 7.80 7.98
CA LEU A 102 -4.01 7.27 7.34
C LEU A 102 -4.64 6.21 8.24
N ALA A 103 -5.94 6.32 8.47
CA ALA A 103 -6.76 5.31 9.15
C ALA A 103 -7.57 4.54 8.10
N LEU A 104 -7.08 3.38 7.70
CA LEU A 104 -7.59 2.63 6.57
C LEU A 104 -8.65 1.62 6.99
N SER A 105 -9.78 1.62 6.30
CA SER A 105 -10.84 0.61 6.47
C SER A 105 -11.18 -0.07 5.15
N ASN A 106 -11.72 -1.29 5.21
CA ASN A 106 -12.30 -1.92 4.02
C ASN A 106 -13.59 -1.21 3.61
N ALA A 107 -13.77 -0.96 2.31
CA ALA A 107 -14.96 -0.33 1.75
C ALA A 107 -16.17 -1.27 1.70
N SER A 108 -15.95 -2.60 1.69
CA SER A 108 -17.04 -3.58 1.69
C SER A 108 -17.64 -3.75 3.10
N PRO A 109 -18.97 -3.66 3.24
CA PRO A 109 -19.65 -3.80 4.53
C PRO A 109 -19.74 -5.27 5.02
N SER A 110 -19.51 -6.26 4.16
CA SER A 110 -19.91 -7.66 4.40
C SER A 110 -18.95 -8.51 5.24
N GLY A 111 -18.16 -7.90 6.14
CA GLY A 111 -17.22 -8.64 7.00
C GLY A 111 -15.97 -7.87 7.40
N SER A 112 -16.00 -6.53 7.37
CA SER A 112 -14.83 -5.74 7.77
C SER A 112 -14.52 -5.98 9.25
N ALA A 113 -13.28 -6.35 9.56
CA ALA A 113 -12.75 -6.18 10.91
C ALA A 113 -13.10 -4.76 11.41
N ASP A 114 -13.52 -4.65 12.67
CA ASP A 114 -14.00 -3.39 13.27
C ASP A 114 -12.84 -2.45 13.66
N THR A 115 -11.80 -2.42 12.81
CA THR A 115 -10.57 -1.70 13.05
C THR A 115 -10.13 -0.90 11.82
N HIS A 116 -9.48 0.22 12.08
CA HIS A 116 -8.67 0.95 11.12
C HIS A 116 -7.23 0.49 11.22
N LEU A 117 -6.60 0.21 10.08
CA LEU A 117 -5.14 0.06 10.02
C LEU A 117 -4.51 1.45 9.93
N LEU A 118 -3.52 1.71 10.78
CA LEU A 118 -2.86 3.01 10.83
C LEU A 118 -1.56 3.01 10.04
N PHE A 119 -1.44 3.97 9.12
CA PHE A 119 -0.24 4.14 8.30
C PHE A 119 0.28 5.58 8.41
N PRO A 120 1.42 5.81 9.07
CA PRO A 120 2.11 7.09 8.99
C PRO A 120 2.55 7.39 7.54
N ILE A 121 2.31 8.62 7.07
CA ILE A 121 2.63 9.03 5.70
C ILE A 121 3.21 10.45 5.62
N HIS A 122 3.91 10.71 4.53
CA HIS A 122 4.32 12.04 4.09
C HIS A 122 3.33 12.52 3.02
N ALA A 123 2.67 13.66 3.25
CA ALA A 123 1.66 14.19 2.34
C ALA A 123 2.20 14.38 0.92
N LEU A 124 3.45 14.83 0.80
CA LEU A 124 4.12 15.01 -0.48
C LEU A 124 4.31 13.69 -1.24
N VAL A 125 4.58 12.58 -0.55
CA VAL A 125 4.71 11.25 -1.18
C VAL A 125 3.36 10.81 -1.76
N LEU A 126 2.28 10.95 -1.00
CA LEU A 126 0.94 10.66 -1.52
C LEU A 126 0.57 11.58 -2.68
N ALA A 127 0.79 12.89 -2.55
CA ALA A 127 0.50 13.86 -3.61
C ALA A 127 1.27 13.52 -4.89
N ALA A 128 2.54 13.11 -4.81
CA ALA A 128 3.37 12.79 -5.96
C ALA A 128 3.02 11.49 -6.70
N HIS A 129 2.25 10.60 -6.05
CA HIS A 129 1.92 9.26 -6.57
C HIS A 129 0.42 8.99 -6.75
N CYS A 130 -0.47 9.76 -6.12
CA CYS A 130 -1.91 9.54 -6.16
C CYS A 130 -2.64 10.69 -6.84
N SER A 131 -2.94 10.58 -8.14
CA SER A 131 -3.59 11.64 -8.92
C SER A 131 -5.06 11.90 -8.58
N LYS A 132 -5.72 10.96 -7.89
CA LYS A 132 -7.15 11.05 -7.51
C LYS A 132 -7.38 11.33 -6.02
N LEU A 133 -6.31 11.48 -5.23
CA LEU A 133 -6.45 11.75 -3.80
C LEU A 133 -6.89 13.21 -3.61
N PRO A 134 -7.86 13.51 -2.73
CA PRO A 134 -8.13 14.89 -2.34
C PRO A 134 -6.90 15.54 -1.70
N HIS A 135 -6.88 16.87 -1.70
CA HIS A 135 -5.86 17.61 -0.94
C HIS A 135 -5.97 17.26 0.54
N LEU A 136 -4.82 16.94 1.13
CA LEU A 136 -4.73 16.67 2.55
C LEU A 136 -4.76 18.00 3.32
N PRO A 137 -5.30 18.01 4.55
CA PRO A 137 -5.20 19.18 5.41
C PRO A 137 -3.72 19.54 5.62
N PRO A 138 -3.41 20.82 5.92
CA PRO A 138 -2.05 21.20 6.24
C PRO A 138 -1.57 20.42 7.48
N PRO A 139 -0.30 19.98 7.52
CA PRO A 139 0.23 19.30 8.68
C PRO A 139 0.24 20.24 9.89
N ALA A 140 0.07 19.67 11.08
CA ALA A 140 0.17 20.45 12.30
C ALA A 140 1.61 20.97 12.50
N PRO A 141 1.78 22.14 13.16
CA PRO A 141 3.10 22.64 13.51
C PRO A 141 3.90 21.60 14.30
N ARG A 142 5.16 21.39 13.91
CA ARG A 142 6.04 20.44 14.60
C ARG A 142 6.57 21.07 15.89
N ALA A 143 6.46 20.34 17.00
CA ALA A 143 7.19 20.64 18.21
C ALA A 143 8.57 19.98 18.17
N SER A 144 9.52 20.48 18.96
CA SER A 144 10.89 19.95 18.99
C SER A 144 11.01 18.52 19.52
N VAL A 145 10.03 18.08 20.32
CA VAL A 145 10.05 16.79 21.06
C VAL A 145 8.86 15.90 20.75
N SER A 146 7.96 16.31 19.86
CA SER A 146 6.79 15.52 19.47
C SER A 146 6.30 15.89 18.08
N VAL A 147 5.72 14.91 17.39
CA VAL A 147 5.00 15.11 16.15
C VAL A 147 3.51 14.99 16.40
N HIS A 148 2.75 15.98 15.95
CA HIS A 148 1.30 15.99 16.01
C HIS A 148 0.77 15.63 14.62
N LEU A 149 0.17 14.45 14.50
CA LEU A 149 -0.20 13.86 13.22
C LEU A 149 -1.72 13.86 13.08
N PRO A 150 -2.31 14.67 12.18
CA PRO A 150 -3.72 14.51 11.80
C PRO A 150 -4.00 13.09 11.30
N VAL A 151 -5.11 12.53 11.76
CA VAL A 151 -5.59 11.20 11.37
C VAL A 151 -6.63 11.34 10.27
N LEU A 152 -6.37 10.68 9.14
CA LEU A 152 -7.18 10.79 7.93
C LEU A 152 -7.87 9.46 7.64
N PRO A 153 -9.20 9.36 7.82
CA PRO A 153 -9.93 8.16 7.47
C PRO A 153 -9.97 7.97 5.95
N LEU A 154 -9.67 6.76 5.48
CA LEU A 154 -9.75 6.40 4.06
C LEU A 154 -10.25 4.97 3.88
N ALA A 155 -11.32 4.80 3.10
CA ALA A 155 -11.85 3.49 2.76
C ALA A 155 -11.22 2.97 1.47
N LEU A 156 -10.71 1.74 1.49
CA LEU A 156 -10.09 1.07 0.35
C LEU A 156 -10.77 -0.27 0.06
N PRO A 157 -10.68 -0.81 -1.17
CA PRO A 157 -11.18 -2.15 -1.48
C PRO A 157 -10.56 -3.24 -0.57
N SER A 158 -9.27 -3.10 -0.27
CA SER A 158 -8.55 -3.92 0.70
C SER A 158 -7.55 -3.04 1.47
N ALA A 159 -7.85 -2.75 2.73
CA ALA A 159 -6.98 -2.00 3.61
C ALA A 159 -5.64 -2.73 3.90
N PRO A 160 -5.60 -4.06 4.14
CA PRO A 160 -4.34 -4.78 4.34
C PRO A 160 -3.37 -4.69 3.15
N ALA A 161 -3.91 -4.67 1.92
CA ALA A 161 -3.12 -4.56 0.70
C ALA A 161 -2.42 -3.20 0.54
N PHE A 162 -2.82 -2.18 1.30
CA PHE A 162 -2.19 -0.86 1.23
C PHE A 162 -0.72 -0.88 1.65
N SER A 163 -0.31 -1.78 2.54
CA SER A 163 1.09 -1.94 2.95
C SER A 163 2.05 -2.09 1.77
N ILE A 164 1.63 -2.82 0.73
CA ILE A 164 2.39 -3.04 -0.51
C ILE A 164 2.55 -1.72 -1.28
N LEU A 165 1.46 -0.97 -1.43
CA LEU A 165 1.45 0.31 -2.12
C LEU A 165 2.27 1.36 -1.34
N HIS A 166 2.12 1.38 -0.03
CA HIS A 166 2.89 2.26 0.87
C HIS A 166 4.38 2.04 0.68
N ALA A 167 4.87 0.80 0.80
CA ALA A 167 6.28 0.48 0.58
C ALA A 167 6.76 0.85 -0.84
N PHE A 168 5.93 0.60 -1.86
CA PHE A 168 6.27 0.94 -3.25
C PHE A 168 6.40 2.45 -3.47
N MET A 169 5.54 3.27 -2.88
CA MET A 169 5.61 4.74 -3.04
C MET A 169 6.94 5.33 -2.55
N TYR A 170 7.57 4.73 -1.53
CA TYR A 170 8.88 5.17 -1.04
C TYR A 170 10.04 4.54 -1.81
N THR A 171 9.96 3.25 -2.12
CA THR A 171 11.13 2.49 -2.60
C THR A 171 11.16 2.27 -4.11
N HIS A 172 10.00 2.37 -4.77
CA HIS A 172 9.77 2.03 -6.19
C HIS A 172 10.29 0.63 -6.58
N ARG A 173 10.35 -0.28 -5.60
CA ARG A 173 10.80 -1.66 -5.78
C ARG A 173 9.68 -2.55 -6.31
N LEU A 174 9.65 -2.73 -7.63
CA LEU A 174 8.66 -3.57 -8.29
C LEU A 174 8.79 -5.05 -7.89
N ASP A 175 10.01 -5.52 -7.60
CA ASP A 175 10.28 -6.87 -7.12
C ASP A 175 9.58 -7.17 -5.80
N ALA A 176 9.60 -6.21 -4.86
CA ALA A 176 8.90 -6.32 -3.59
C ALA A 176 7.38 -6.35 -3.78
N VAL A 177 6.85 -5.54 -4.70
CA VAL A 177 5.42 -5.54 -5.05
C VAL A 177 4.99 -6.88 -5.62
N LEU A 178 5.75 -7.42 -6.57
CA LEU A 178 5.41 -8.69 -7.22
C LEU A 178 5.50 -9.86 -6.25
N THR A 179 6.49 -9.86 -5.35
CA THR A 179 6.59 -10.88 -4.28
C THR A 179 5.40 -10.82 -3.32
N ALA A 180 4.91 -9.63 -3.01
CA ALA A 180 3.78 -9.47 -2.10
C ALA A 180 2.43 -9.81 -2.75
N LEU A 181 2.31 -9.70 -4.08
CA LEU A 181 1.07 -10.01 -4.82
C LEU A 181 1.01 -11.45 -5.31
N PHE A 182 2.15 -12.11 -5.52
CA PHE A 182 2.22 -13.42 -6.14
C PHE A 182 3.32 -14.27 -5.49
N PRO A 183 3.11 -15.59 -5.31
CA PRO A 183 4.13 -16.51 -4.84
C PRO A 183 5.12 -16.86 -5.97
N ILE A 184 5.82 -15.84 -6.48
CA ILE A 184 6.78 -15.97 -7.58
C ILE A 184 8.13 -16.47 -7.02
N PRO A 185 8.74 -17.52 -7.59
CA PRO A 185 10.06 -17.97 -7.16
C PRO A 185 11.11 -16.87 -7.37
N PRO A 186 12.06 -16.66 -6.43
CA PRO A 186 13.04 -15.57 -6.50
C PRO A 186 13.81 -15.49 -7.82
N ARG A 187 14.14 -16.65 -8.42
CA ARG A 187 14.84 -16.73 -9.72
C ARG A 187 14.15 -15.98 -10.86
N PHE A 188 12.82 -15.86 -10.81
CA PHE A 188 12.04 -15.15 -11.82
C PHE A 188 12.02 -13.64 -11.59
N LEU A 189 12.21 -13.18 -10.34
CA LEU A 189 12.20 -11.76 -9.98
C LEU A 189 13.49 -11.04 -10.38
N HIS A 190 14.64 -11.71 -10.24
CA HIS A 190 15.96 -11.14 -10.55
C HIS A 190 16.17 -10.80 -12.03
N ALA A 191 15.32 -11.31 -12.92
CA ALA A 191 15.48 -11.14 -14.36
C ALA A 191 14.24 -10.50 -15.03
N LEU A 192 13.37 -9.79 -14.30
CA LEU A 192 12.14 -9.20 -14.84
C LEU A 192 12.41 -8.07 -15.85
N THR A 193 12.80 -8.45 -17.05
CA THR A 193 12.75 -7.60 -18.25
C THR A 193 11.66 -8.14 -19.16
N HIS A 194 11.10 -7.28 -20.01
CA HIS A 194 10.14 -7.70 -21.03
C HIS A 194 10.67 -8.86 -21.89
N LYS A 195 11.98 -8.87 -22.19
CA LYS A 195 12.64 -9.92 -22.94
C LYS A 195 12.67 -11.25 -22.18
N THR A 196 13.05 -11.22 -20.89
CA THR A 196 13.11 -12.43 -20.07
C THR A 196 11.73 -13.01 -19.81
N VAL A 197 10.73 -12.17 -19.54
CA VAL A 197 9.34 -12.62 -19.36
C VAL A 197 8.87 -13.30 -20.65
N ARG A 198 9.10 -12.70 -21.82
CA ARG A 198 8.74 -13.30 -23.10
C ARG A 198 9.47 -14.61 -23.37
N ALA A 199 10.76 -14.69 -23.03
CA ALA A 199 11.55 -15.92 -23.16
C ALA A 199 11.05 -17.03 -22.24
N ALA A 200 10.72 -16.71 -20.98
CA ALA A 200 10.14 -17.65 -20.03
C ALA A 200 8.77 -18.16 -20.51
N LEU A 201 7.92 -17.28 -21.05
CA LEU A 201 6.63 -17.67 -21.64
C LEU A 201 6.77 -18.51 -22.92
N GLN A 202 7.91 -18.43 -23.61
CA GLN A 202 8.21 -19.27 -24.78
C GLN A 202 8.90 -20.58 -24.40
N SER A 203 9.41 -20.70 -23.17
CA SER A 203 10.07 -21.89 -22.62
C SER A 203 9.07 -22.78 -21.91
N GLY A 204 8.74 -23.93 -22.50
CA GLY A 204 7.79 -24.89 -21.91
C GLY A 204 8.23 -25.40 -20.53
N ALA A 205 9.53 -25.59 -20.32
CA ALA A 205 10.08 -26.04 -19.03
C ALA A 205 9.94 -24.99 -17.93
N ASP A 206 10.23 -23.72 -18.25
CA ASP A 206 10.12 -22.62 -17.28
C ASP A 206 8.65 -22.33 -16.93
N LEU A 207 7.76 -22.37 -17.91
CA LEU A 207 6.32 -22.28 -17.71
C LEU A 207 5.82 -23.41 -16.81
N HIS A 208 6.20 -24.66 -17.09
CA HIS A 208 5.79 -25.80 -16.30
C HIS A 208 6.27 -25.68 -14.84
N HIS A 209 7.52 -25.28 -14.63
CA HIS A 209 8.06 -25.10 -13.28
C HIS A 209 7.38 -23.94 -12.54
N LEU A 210 7.09 -22.82 -13.21
CA LEU A 210 6.35 -21.71 -12.61
C LEU A 210 4.92 -22.16 -12.25
N SER A 211 4.24 -22.86 -13.16
CA SER A 211 2.89 -23.39 -12.93
C SER A 211 2.86 -24.34 -11.75
N ALA A 212 3.77 -25.31 -11.69
CA ALA A 212 3.84 -26.27 -10.59
C ALA A 212 4.06 -25.58 -9.24
N HIS A 213 4.93 -24.56 -9.21
CA HIS A 213 5.16 -23.76 -8.01
C HIS A 213 3.92 -22.98 -7.57
N LEU A 214 3.24 -22.30 -8.50
CA LEU A 214 2.02 -21.54 -8.19
C LEU A 214 0.89 -22.46 -7.71
N CYS A 215 0.74 -23.65 -8.30
CA CYS A 215 -0.22 -24.65 -7.83
C CYS A 215 0.10 -25.14 -6.41
N ALA A 216 1.37 -25.41 -6.10
CA ALA A 216 1.79 -25.83 -4.77
C ALA A 216 1.59 -24.72 -3.72
N ALA A 217 1.93 -23.48 -4.06
CA ALA A 217 1.74 -22.32 -3.18
C ALA A 217 0.25 -22.08 -2.87
N SER A 218 -0.62 -22.16 -3.89
CA SER A 218 -2.07 -22.03 -3.69
C SER A 218 -2.66 -23.15 -2.83
N ALA A 219 -2.09 -24.36 -2.86
CA ALA A 219 -2.56 -25.47 -2.04
C ALA A 219 -2.16 -25.32 -0.57
N ALA A 220 -1.00 -24.69 -0.29
CA ALA A 220 -0.54 -24.42 1.06
C ALA A 220 -1.41 -23.36 1.78
N ASP A 221 -1.82 -22.29 1.07
CA ASP A 221 -2.68 -21.23 1.62
C ASP A 221 -4.10 -21.71 1.98
N MET A 222 -4.58 -22.84 1.43
CA MET A 222 -5.88 -23.41 1.78
C MET A 222 -5.88 -24.28 3.05
N GLN A 223 -4.70 -24.55 3.63
CA GLN A 223 -4.53 -25.41 4.81
C GLN A 223 -4.24 -24.63 6.11
N SER A 224 -4.13 -23.31 6.04
CA SER A 224 -3.95 -22.37 7.17
C SER A 224 -5.20 -21.59 7.47
#